data_AF-A0A4Q7LXI7-F1
#
_entry.id   AF-A0A4Q7LXI7-F1
#
_cell.length_a   1.000
_cell.length_b   1.000
_cell.length_c   1.000
_cell.angle_alpha   90.00
_cell.angle_beta   90.00
_cell.angle_gamma   90.00
#
_symmetry.space_group_name_H-M   'P 1'
#
loop_
_entity.id
_entity.type
_entity.pdbx_description
1 polymer ?
#
loop_
_entity_poly.entity_id
_entity_poly.type
_entity_poly.pdbx_seq_one_letter_code
_entity_poly.pdbx_strand_id
1 'polypeptide(L)' 'MTRATILYGGHEYVVARSESDVRDEVDVIVAGGGGWLRVNHGRGRLQVAHLYVDRGTPIAVVDTTEPE' A
#
# COMPACT_ATOMS: atom_id res chain seq x y z
N MET A 1 12.27 -3.22 -11.65
CA MET A 1 11.37 -4.08 -10.82
C MET A 1 10.22 -3.20 -10.31
N THR A 2 8.97 -3.55 -10.61
CA THR A 2 7.81 -2.71 -10.27
C THR A 2 7.65 -2.56 -8.75
N ARG A 3 7.52 -1.32 -8.28
CA ARG A 3 7.53 -0.99 -6.85
C ARG A 3 6.63 0.20 -6.56
N ALA A 4 5.83 0.11 -5.51
CA ALA A 4 5.05 1.23 -5.00
C ALA A 4 5.41 1.52 -3.53
N THR A 5 5.29 2.79 -3.16
CA THR A 5 5.39 3.26 -1.79
C THR A 5 4.03 3.75 -1.32
N ILE A 6 3.60 3.27 -0.17
CA ILE A 6 2.37 3.66 0.50
C ILE A 6 2.72 4.59 1.66
N LEU A 7 2.10 5.76 1.71
CA LEU A 7 2.16 6.67 2.84
C LEU A 7 0.89 6.50 3.66
N TYR A 8 1.04 6.07 4.92
CA TYR A 8 -0.07 5.77 5.80
C TYR A 8 0.26 6.20 7.24
N GLY A 9 -0.57 7.06 7.82
CA GLY A 9 -0.40 7.52 9.20
C GLY A 9 0.96 8.18 9.49
N GLY A 10 1.58 8.82 8.49
CA GLY A 10 2.92 9.41 8.60
C GLY A 10 4.08 8.42 8.43
N HIS A 11 3.81 7.15 8.10
CA HIS A 11 4.82 6.12 7.86
C HIS A 11 4.86 5.68 6.38
N GLU A 12 6.05 5.28 5.94
CA GLU A 12 6.29 4.68 4.62
C GLU A 12 6.22 3.16 4.67
N TYR A 13 5.53 2.57 3.69
CA TYR A 13 5.50 1.13 3.44
C TYR A 13 5.83 0.86 1.98
N VAL A 14 6.69 -0.11 1.73
CA VAL A 14 7.17 -0.41 0.37
C VAL A 14 6.66 -1.77 -0.06
N VAL A 15 6.05 -1.84 -1.24
CA VAL A 15 5.50 -3.08 -1.79
C VAL A 15 6.09 -3.36 -3.17
N ALA A 16 6.38 -4.64 -3.44
CA ALA A 16 6.89 -5.11 -4.72
C ALA A 16 5.74 -5.42 -5.71
N ARG A 17 4.92 -4.41 -5.99
CA ARG A 17 3.81 -4.43 -6.97
C ARG A 17 3.56 -3.02 -7.49
N SER A 18 2.75 -2.87 -8.54
CA SER A 18 2.47 -1.56 -9.14
C SER A 18 1.62 -0.67 -8.24
N GLU A 19 1.71 0.64 -8.47
CA GLU A 19 0.84 1.63 -7.82
C GLU A 19 -0.64 1.37 -8.15
N SER A 20 -0.93 0.99 -9.40
CA SER A 20 -2.29 0.68 -9.84
C SER A 20 -2.87 -0.55 -9.15
N ASP A 21 -2.09 -1.64 -9.01
CA ASP A 21 -2.57 -2.85 -8.31
C ASP A 21 -2.91 -2.56 -6.84
N VAL A 22 -2.15 -1.68 -6.19
CA VAL A 22 -2.45 -1.26 -4.80
C VAL A 22 -3.76 -0.48 -4.75
N ARG A 23 -3.98 0.43 -5.70
CA ARG A 23 -5.18 1.26 -5.72
C ARG A 23 -6.43 0.46 -6.01
N ASP A 24 -6.37 -0.46 -6.97
CA ASP A 24 -7.49 -1.35 -7.28
C ASP A 24 -7.90 -2.17 -6.05
N GLU A 25 -6.94 -2.68 -5.27
CA GLU A 25 -7.23 -3.40 -4.02
C GLU A 25 -7.84 -2.47 -2.95
N VAL A 26 -7.33 -1.24 -2.81
CA VAL A 26 -7.91 -0.24 -1.91
C VAL A 26 -9.35 0.09 -2.29
N ASP A 27 -9.64 0.29 -3.58
CA ASP A 27 -10.98 0.59 -4.06
C ASP A 27 -11.95 -0.55 -3.78
N VAL A 28 -11.52 -1.80 -3.95
CA VAL A 28 -12.31 -2.99 -3.58
C VAL A 28 -12.59 -3.04 -2.07
N ILE A 29 -11.58 -2.78 -1.23
CA ILE A 29 -11.73 -2.76 0.23
C ILE A 29 -12.73 -1.68 0.67
N VAL A 30 -12.60 -0.46 0.13
CA VAL A 30 -13.47 0.67 0.47
C VAL A 30 -14.90 0.44 -0.03
N ALA A 31 -15.07 -0.15 -1.23
CA ALA A 31 -16.38 -0.54 -1.75
C ALA A 31 -17.09 -1.56 -0.84
N GLY A 32 -16.32 -2.45 -0.20
CA GLY A 32 -16.82 -3.43 0.78
C GLY A 32 -17.16 -2.86 2.17
N GLY A 33 -16.95 -1.56 2.42
CA GLY A 33 -17.18 -0.93 3.72
C GLY A 33 -15.95 -0.87 4.63
N GLY A 34 -14.76 -0.98 4.04
CA GLY A 34 -13.48 -0.89 4.75
C GLY A 34 -12.92 -2.25 5.16
N GLY A 35 -11.63 -2.30 5.45
CA GLY A 35 -10.92 -3.55 5.72
C GLY A 35 -9.41 -3.41 5.81
N TRP A 36 -8.73 -4.55 5.88
CA TRP A 36 -7.29 -4.62 6.06
C TRP A 36 -6.56 -4.80 4.73
N LEU A 37 -5.69 -3.86 4.39
CA LEU A 37 -4.70 -3.97 3.34
C LEU A 37 -3.42 -4.61 3.90
N ARG A 38 -3.09 -5.81 3.43
CA ARG A 38 -1.86 -6.49 3.85
C ARG A 38 -0.67 -5.97 3.03
N VAL A 39 0.33 -5.43 3.72
CA VAL A 39 1.57 -4.94 3.10
C VAL A 39 2.78 -5.63 3.72
N ASN A 40 3.88 -5.69 2.97
CA ASN A 40 5.16 -6.11 3.54
C ASN A 40 5.88 -4.86 4.06
N HIS A 41 6.20 -4.83 5.35
CA HIS A 41 6.94 -3.77 6.01
C HIS A 41 8.38 -4.25 6.22
N GLY A 42 9.30 -3.81 5.38
CA GLY A 42 10.70 -3.98 5.72
C GLY A 42 11.68 -3.61 4.62
N ARG A 43 12.50 -2.61 4.94
CA ARG A 43 13.80 -2.41 4.29
C ARG A 43 14.72 -3.58 4.68
N GLY A 44 14.56 -4.74 4.03
CA GLY A 44 15.45 -5.91 4.16
C GLY A 44 15.03 -7.00 5.15
N ARG A 45 13.81 -6.98 5.70
CA ARG A 45 13.23 -8.09 6.49
C ARG A 45 11.76 -8.29 6.09
N LEU A 46 11.33 -9.53 5.92
CA LEU A 46 9.91 -9.85 5.71
C LEU A 46 9.17 -9.68 7.05
N GLN A 47 8.54 -8.54 7.24
CA GLN A 47 7.63 -8.31 8.36
C GLN A 47 6.30 -7.84 7.80
N VAL A 48 5.26 -8.65 7.96
CA VAL A 48 3.92 -8.30 7.46
C VAL A 48 3.34 -7.18 8.33
N ALA A 49 2.81 -6.14 7.69
CA ALA A 49 1.97 -5.12 8.32
C ALA A 49 0.56 -5.14 7.71
N HIS A 50 -0.42 -4.74 8.49
CA HIS A 50 -1.81 -4.62 8.05
C HIS A 50 -2.26 -3.18 8.27
N LEU A 51 -2.61 -2.50 7.18
CA LEU A 51 -3.10 -1.12 7.19
C LEU A 51 -4.62 -1.17 7.13
N TYR A 52 -5.32 -0.47 8.03
CA TYR A 52 -6.78 -0.40 7.95
C TYR A 52 -7.19 0.68 6.96
N VAL A 53 -8.00 0.34 5.97
CA VAL A 53 -8.46 1.29 4.96
C VAL A 53 -9.97 1.33 4.98
N ASP A 54 -10.54 2.52 5.10
CA ASP A 54 -11.98 2.78 5.04
C ASP A 54 -12.21 4.18 4.44
N ARG A 55 -13.47 4.54 4.20
CA ARG A 55 -13.86 5.87 3.76
C ARG A 55 -13.35 6.92 4.75
N GLY A 56 -12.55 7.85 4.24
CA GLY A 56 -11.96 8.94 5.04
C GLY A 56 -10.57 8.62 5.60
N THR A 57 -10.05 7.40 5.44
CA THR A 57 -8.66 7.09 5.78
C THR A 57 -7.70 7.82 4.83
N PRO A 58 -6.80 8.68 5.34
CA PRO A 58 -5.76 9.29 4.51
C PRO A 58 -4.73 8.24 4.10
N ILE A 59 -4.57 8.03 2.80
CA ILE A 59 -3.58 7.14 2.21
C ILE A 59 -3.09 7.73 0.89
N ALA A 60 -1.79 7.63 0.63
CA ALA A 60 -1.23 7.91 -0.70
C ALA A 60 -0.47 6.68 -1.21
N VAL A 61 -0.57 6.42 -2.51
CA VAL A 61 0.20 5.39 -3.21
C VAL A 61 1.03 6.09 -4.28
N VAL A 62 2.32 5.82 -4.30
CA VAL A 62 3.29 6.47 -5.17
C VAL A 62 4.04 5.40 -5.95
N ASP A 63 4.09 5.51 -7.27
CA ASP A 63 5.00 4.69 -8.07
C ASP A 63 6.45 5.07 -7.74
N THR A 64 7.23 4.07 -7.33
CA THR A 64 8.63 4.21 -6.95
C THR A 64 9.49 3.16 -7.65
N THR A 65 9.04 2.73 -8.83
CA THR A 65 9.81 1.88 -9.73
C THR A 65 11.06 2.67 -10.14
N GLU A 66 12.25 2.15 -9.78
CA GLU A 66 13.51 2.75 -10.22
C GLU A 66 13.66 2.54 -11.74
N PRO A 67 13.93 3.61 -12.52
CA PRO A 67 14.29 3.46 -13.92
C PRO A 67 15.63 2.72 -14.04
N GLU A 68 15.73 1.84 -15.03
CA GLU A 68 16.97 1.10 -15.36
C GLU A 68 18.11 2.02 -15.85
#